data_AF-A0A959H316-F1
#
_entry.id   AF-A0A959H316-F1
#
_cell.length_a   1.000
_cell.length_b   1.000
_cell.length_c   1.000
_cell.angle_alpha   90.00
_cell.angle_beta   90.00
_cell.angle_gamma   90.00
#
_symmetry.space_group_name_H-M   'P 1'
#
loop_
_entity.id
_entity.type
_entity.pdbx_description
1 polymer ?
#
loop_
_entity_poly.entity_id
_entity_poly.type
_entity_poly.pdbx_seq_one_letter_code
_entity_poly.pdbx_strand_id
1 'polypeptide(L)'
;LRPGWRSSIFGPSYVIASIATGIALIIGVMWVYRKLYRLEEYLKDEHFRYMGLILLALVGAFGYFTLSEYITSWYTSMTWESKVTDKLLSFKEYGWAFHLANFFGIILPIVVIAIRRFRTPTIIAALSLLVIVAMWVRRYLTVVPSLETPLLPIQDARPEYVHYTATWVEWALVLAGAATFFIFFTLVPKLFNVIPISDYEKETN
;
A
#
# COMPACT_ATOMS: atom_id res chain seq x y z
N LEU A 1 -19.89 -1.84 15.60
CA LEU A 1 -18.86 -1.69 14.54
C LEU A 1 -19.42 -2.27 13.24
N ARG A 2 -19.09 -1.68 12.08
CA ARG A 2 -19.58 -2.13 10.77
C ARG A 2 -18.93 -3.45 10.33
N PRO A 3 -19.61 -4.28 9.50
CA PRO A 3 -19.01 -5.48 8.91
C PRO A 3 -17.75 -5.12 8.11
N GLY A 4 -16.72 -5.96 8.23
CA GLY A 4 -15.39 -5.71 7.64
C GLY A 4 -14.44 -4.83 8.45
N TRP A 5 -14.93 -4.08 9.45
CA TRP A 5 -14.08 -3.31 10.39
C TRP A 5 -14.12 -3.84 11.83
N ARG A 6 -14.91 -4.89 12.07
CA ARG A 6 -15.07 -5.52 13.38
C ARG A 6 -14.05 -6.67 13.53
N SER A 7 -12.77 -6.34 13.57
CA SER A 7 -11.70 -7.31 13.78
C SER A 7 -10.62 -6.75 14.69
N SER A 8 -10.15 -7.55 15.65
CA SER A 8 -9.05 -7.17 16.55
C SER A 8 -7.71 -7.06 15.81
N ILE A 9 -7.55 -7.76 14.69
CA ILE A 9 -6.32 -7.74 13.88
C ILE A 9 -6.22 -6.49 12.98
N PHE A 10 -7.33 -5.76 12.82
CA PHE A 10 -7.43 -4.62 11.92
C PHE A 10 -6.46 -3.49 12.30
N GLY A 11 -6.33 -3.19 13.59
CA GLY A 11 -5.39 -2.17 14.07
C GLY A 11 -3.94 -2.48 13.71
N PRO A 12 -3.39 -3.63 14.16
CA PRO A 12 -2.04 -4.06 13.81
C PRO A 12 -1.82 -4.18 12.30
N SER A 13 -2.77 -4.70 11.53
CA SER A 13 -2.64 -4.83 10.07
C SER A 13 -2.57 -3.48 9.37
N TYR A 14 -3.34 -2.49 9.84
CA TYR A 14 -3.30 -1.14 9.32
C TYR A 14 -1.93 -0.49 9.54
N VAL A 15 -1.33 -0.68 10.72
CA VAL A 15 0.00 -0.15 11.06
C VAL A 15 1.08 -0.77 10.16
N ILE A 16 1.10 -2.10 10.01
CA ILE A 16 2.08 -2.77 9.15
C ILE A 16 1.94 -2.30 7.70
N ALA A 17 0.71 -2.19 7.18
CA ALA A 17 0.47 -1.69 5.82
C ALA A 17 0.98 -0.25 5.63
N SER A 18 0.80 0.61 6.62
CA SER A 18 1.30 1.99 6.58
C SER A 18 2.82 2.05 6.57
N ILE A 19 3.50 1.24 7.39
CA ILE A 19 4.96 1.15 7.38
C ILE A 19 5.45 0.57 6.04
N ALA A 20 4.82 -0.48 5.52
CA ALA A 20 5.15 -1.07 4.22
C ALA A 20 5.05 -0.05 3.08
N THR A 21 3.97 0.75 3.06
CA THR A 21 3.76 1.80 2.05
C THR A 21 4.80 2.91 2.19
N GLY A 22 5.17 3.29 3.42
CA GLY A 22 6.24 4.26 3.69
C GLY A 22 7.61 3.79 3.19
N ILE A 23 7.98 2.53 3.48
CA ILE A 23 9.20 1.92 2.96
C ILE A 23 9.18 1.85 1.43
N ALA A 24 8.05 1.47 0.84
CA ALA A 24 7.89 1.41 -0.60
C ALA A 24 8.08 2.80 -1.27
N LEU A 25 7.58 3.85 -0.61
CA LEU A 25 7.76 5.23 -1.03
C LEU A 25 9.23 5.65 -0.94
N ILE A 26 9.92 5.35 0.16
CA ILE A 26 11.36 5.63 0.32
C ILE A 26 12.18 4.94 -0.78
N ILE A 27 11.89 3.68 -1.11
CA ILE A 27 12.57 2.96 -2.19
C ILE A 27 12.39 3.68 -3.53
N GLY A 28 11.15 4.08 -3.85
CA GLY A 28 10.85 4.79 -5.10
C GLY A 28 11.59 6.13 -5.18
N VAL A 29 11.58 6.88 -4.07
CA VAL A 29 12.33 8.12 -3.88
C VAL A 29 13.84 7.93 -4.09
N MET A 30 14.44 6.94 -3.43
CA MET A 30 15.87 6.64 -3.55
C MET A 30 16.23 6.33 -5.00
N TRP A 31 15.39 5.59 -5.71
CA TRP A 31 15.60 5.25 -7.11
C TRP A 31 15.57 6.49 -8.00
N VAL A 32 14.59 7.37 -7.80
CA VAL A 32 14.47 8.65 -8.53
C VAL A 32 15.70 9.53 -8.27
N TYR A 33 16.13 9.68 -7.01
CA TYR A 33 17.32 10.45 -6.65
C TYR A 33 18.58 9.89 -7.28
N ARG A 34 18.78 8.57 -7.19
CA ARG A 34 19.92 7.89 -7.79
C ARG A 34 20.03 8.21 -9.28
N LYS A 35 18.90 8.21 -10.01
CA LYS A 35 18.86 8.49 -11.45
C LYS A 35 18.99 9.97 -11.82
N LEU A 36 18.34 10.86 -11.07
CA LEU A 36 18.35 12.29 -11.39
C LEU A 36 19.70 12.96 -11.05
N TYR A 37 20.30 12.60 -9.92
CA TYR A 37 21.51 13.24 -9.41
C TYR A 37 22.79 12.40 -9.60
N ARG A 38 22.70 11.25 -10.28
CA ARG A 38 23.82 10.33 -10.51
C ARG A 38 24.56 9.95 -9.22
N LEU A 39 23.78 9.55 -8.22
CA LEU A 39 24.27 9.20 -6.88
C LEU A 39 24.58 7.71 -6.75
N GLU A 40 25.05 7.04 -7.81
CA GLU A 40 25.33 5.60 -7.79
C GLU A 40 26.38 5.19 -6.75
N GLU A 41 27.35 6.06 -6.46
CA GLU A 41 28.41 5.83 -5.48
C GLU A 41 27.89 5.87 -4.03
N TYR A 42 26.89 6.72 -3.77
CA TYR A 42 26.25 6.86 -2.46
C TYR A 42 25.10 5.86 -2.28
N LEU A 43 24.19 5.78 -3.25
CA LEU A 43 23.03 4.89 -3.26
C LEU A 43 23.35 3.56 -3.94
N LYS A 44 24.26 2.81 -3.31
CA LYS A 44 24.68 1.46 -3.74
C LYS A 44 23.51 0.48 -3.87
N ASP A 45 23.70 -0.55 -4.69
CA ASP A 45 22.71 -1.63 -4.91
C ASP A 45 22.32 -2.35 -3.61
N GLU A 46 23.23 -2.38 -2.64
CA GLU A 46 23.01 -3.01 -1.35
C GLU A 46 21.90 -2.33 -0.55
N HIS A 47 21.81 -0.99 -0.62
CA HIS A 47 20.74 -0.24 0.04
C HIS A 47 19.37 -0.66 -0.52
N PHE A 48 19.23 -0.77 -1.84
CA PHE A 48 18.00 -1.25 -2.46
C PHE A 48 17.68 -2.68 -2.06
N ARG A 49 18.69 -3.56 -2.00
CA ARG A 49 18.52 -4.95 -1.58
C ARG A 49 18.04 -5.07 -0.14
N TYR A 50 18.63 -4.32 0.80
CA TYR A 50 18.20 -4.33 2.19
C TYR A 50 16.81 -3.72 2.37
N MET A 51 16.53 -2.59 1.73
CA MET A 51 15.20 -1.97 1.75
C MET A 51 14.14 -2.88 1.13
N GLY A 52 14.46 -3.58 0.04
CA GLY A 52 13.60 -4.59 -0.56
C GLY A 52 13.31 -5.77 0.39
N LEU A 53 14.30 -6.21 1.16
CA LEU A 53 14.10 -7.27 2.18
C LEU A 53 13.19 -6.81 3.32
N ILE A 54 13.35 -5.56 3.78
CA ILE A 54 12.44 -4.96 4.78
C ILE A 54 11.01 -4.90 4.21
N LEU A 55 10.86 -4.44 2.96
CA LEU A 55 9.57 -4.42 2.28
C LEU A 55 8.96 -5.82 2.19
N LEU A 56 9.74 -6.83 1.81
CA LEU A 56 9.30 -8.23 1.77
C LEU A 56 8.82 -8.72 3.14
N ALA A 57 9.54 -8.41 4.21
CA ALA A 57 9.15 -8.82 5.57
C ALA A 57 7.82 -8.18 5.99
N LEU A 58 7.67 -6.87 5.75
CA LEU A 58 6.45 -6.12 6.09
C LEU A 58 5.25 -6.59 5.26
N VAL A 59 5.44 -6.78 3.95
CA VAL A 59 4.40 -7.28 3.04
C VAL A 59 4.04 -8.74 3.37
N GLY A 60 5.01 -9.57 3.77
CA GLY A 60 4.76 -10.92 4.28
C GLY A 60 3.91 -10.93 5.55
N ALA A 61 4.25 -10.07 6.53
CA ALA A 61 3.46 -9.91 7.75
C ALA A 61 2.04 -9.39 7.46
N PHE A 62 1.91 -8.41 6.56
CA PHE A 62 0.61 -7.92 6.10
C PHE A 62 -0.19 -8.99 5.37
N GLY A 63 0.46 -9.83 4.58
CA GLY A 63 -0.12 -11.00 3.92
C GLY A 63 -0.66 -12.02 4.91
N TYR A 64 0.10 -12.32 5.96
CA TYR A 64 -0.35 -13.19 7.05
C TYR A 64 -1.61 -12.65 7.74
N PHE A 65 -1.63 -11.37 8.11
CA PHE A 65 -2.81 -10.76 8.73
C PHE A 65 -4.01 -10.72 7.80
N THR A 66 -3.79 -10.41 6.53
CA THR A 66 -4.84 -10.43 5.49
C THR A 66 -5.45 -11.83 5.36
N LEU A 67 -4.62 -12.87 5.30
CA LEU A 67 -5.09 -14.25 5.20
C LEU A 67 -5.84 -14.68 6.46
N SER A 68 -5.29 -14.36 7.64
CA SER A 68 -5.94 -14.64 8.93
C SER A 68 -7.32 -13.97 9.02
N GLU A 69 -7.43 -12.72 8.58
CA GLU A 69 -8.69 -11.97 8.58
C GLU A 69 -9.76 -12.67 7.71
N TYR A 70 -9.41 -13.11 6.50
CA TYR A 70 -10.37 -13.81 5.63
C TYR A 70 -10.73 -15.19 6.16
N ILE A 71 -9.78 -15.96 6.69
CA ILE A 71 -10.06 -17.28 7.28
C ILE A 71 -11.00 -17.13 8.48
N THR A 72 -10.73 -16.17 9.37
CA THR A 72 -11.58 -15.94 10.54
C THR A 72 -12.97 -15.45 10.13
N SER A 73 -13.06 -14.51 9.17
CA SER A 73 -14.35 -14.03 8.67
C SER A 73 -15.18 -15.16 8.05
N TRP A 74 -14.55 -16.04 7.26
CA TRP A 74 -15.20 -17.21 6.69
C TRP A 74 -15.67 -18.20 7.77
N TYR A 75 -14.83 -18.47 8.77
CA TYR A 75 -15.16 -19.39 9.87
C TYR A 75 -16.32 -18.88 10.75
N THR A 76 -16.33 -17.59 11.08
CA THR A 76 -17.38 -17.00 11.93
C THR A 76 -18.74 -16.95 11.24
N SER A 77 -18.81 -17.02 9.89
CA SER A 77 -20.02 -17.17 9.07
C SER A 77 -21.20 -16.25 9.42
N MET A 78 -20.92 -15.11 10.07
CA MET A 78 -21.95 -14.13 10.42
C MET A 78 -22.50 -13.50 9.14
N THR A 79 -23.82 -13.53 9.01
CA THR A 79 -24.57 -13.15 7.79
C THR A 79 -24.22 -11.79 7.20
N TRP A 80 -23.74 -10.85 8.01
CA TRP A 80 -23.33 -9.52 7.57
C TRP A 80 -21.86 -9.43 7.16
N GLU A 81 -20.97 -10.19 7.80
CA GLU A 81 -19.56 -10.26 7.42
C GLU A 81 -19.38 -11.08 6.14
N SER A 82 -20.14 -12.17 6.00
CA SER A 82 -20.13 -12.98 4.77
C SER A 82 -20.54 -12.14 3.56
N LYS A 83 -21.56 -11.28 3.67
CA LYS A 83 -21.98 -10.39 2.58
C LYS A 83 -20.84 -9.49 2.09
N VAL A 84 -20.07 -8.87 2.98
CA VAL A 84 -18.93 -8.02 2.58
C VAL A 84 -17.84 -8.86 1.91
N THR A 85 -17.53 -10.03 2.46
CA THR A 85 -16.54 -10.96 1.89
C THR A 85 -16.98 -11.47 0.51
N ASP A 86 -18.27 -11.78 0.32
CA ASP A 86 -18.83 -12.21 -0.96
C ASP A 86 -18.74 -11.10 -2.01
N LYS A 87 -19.03 -9.85 -1.65
CA LYS A 87 -18.82 -8.68 -2.54
C LYS A 87 -17.35 -8.53 -2.96
N LEU A 88 -16.43 -8.73 -2.02
CA LEU A 88 -14.98 -8.64 -2.27
C LEU A 88 -14.46 -9.76 -3.17
N LEU A 89 -15.02 -10.98 -3.08
CA LEU A 89 -14.61 -12.13 -3.87
C LEU A 89 -15.36 -12.23 -5.22
N SER A 90 -16.52 -11.60 -5.34
CA SER A 90 -17.33 -11.61 -6.56
C SER A 90 -16.68 -10.80 -7.68
N PHE A 91 -16.32 -11.45 -8.78
CA PHE A 91 -15.81 -10.79 -9.99
C PHE A 91 -16.79 -9.83 -10.66
N LYS A 92 -18.08 -9.91 -10.32
CA LYS A 92 -19.11 -8.98 -10.82
C LYS A 92 -19.08 -7.62 -10.11
N GLU A 93 -18.48 -7.57 -8.93
CA GLU A 93 -18.38 -6.36 -8.12
C GLU A 93 -16.90 -5.99 -7.93
N TYR A 94 -16.32 -6.26 -6.76
CA TYR A 94 -14.98 -5.81 -6.40
C TYR A 94 -13.89 -6.88 -6.62
N GLY A 95 -14.24 -8.10 -7.04
CA GLY A 95 -13.35 -9.25 -7.17
C GLY A 95 -12.08 -8.97 -7.98
N TRP A 96 -12.20 -8.27 -9.11
CA TRP A 96 -11.03 -7.90 -9.91
C TRP A 96 -10.05 -7.02 -9.14
N ALA A 97 -10.55 -5.91 -8.57
CA ALA A 97 -9.72 -5.00 -7.79
C ALA A 97 -9.12 -5.71 -6.57
N PHE A 98 -9.88 -6.58 -5.92
CA PHE A 98 -9.45 -7.37 -4.78
C PHE A 98 -8.30 -8.33 -5.11
N HIS A 99 -8.46 -9.17 -6.12
CA HIS A 99 -7.45 -10.14 -6.48
C HIS A 99 -6.19 -9.46 -7.02
N LEU A 100 -6.33 -8.40 -7.83
CA LEU A 100 -5.18 -7.66 -8.33
C LEU A 100 -4.43 -6.94 -7.20
N ALA A 101 -5.14 -6.31 -6.25
CA ALA A 101 -4.50 -5.64 -5.13
C ALA A 101 -3.73 -6.62 -4.22
N ASN A 102 -4.29 -7.80 -3.94
CA ASN A 102 -3.57 -8.83 -3.19
C ASN A 102 -2.41 -9.43 -3.99
N PHE A 103 -2.57 -9.61 -5.30
CA PHE A 103 -1.49 -10.12 -6.14
C PHE A 103 -0.32 -9.13 -6.22
N PHE A 104 -0.55 -7.89 -6.65
CA PHE A 104 0.51 -6.88 -6.81
C PHE A 104 1.02 -6.33 -5.48
N GLY A 105 0.17 -6.24 -4.46
CA GLY A 105 0.53 -5.69 -3.16
C GLY A 105 1.17 -6.70 -2.21
N ILE A 106 0.96 -8.01 -2.42
CA ILE A 106 1.40 -9.06 -1.49
C ILE A 106 2.19 -10.14 -2.21
N ILE A 107 1.57 -10.88 -3.12
CA ILE A 107 2.16 -12.09 -3.70
C ILE A 107 3.38 -11.76 -4.57
N LEU A 108 3.25 -10.83 -5.50
CA LEU A 108 4.29 -10.45 -6.45
C LEU A 108 5.57 -9.95 -5.75
N PRO A 109 5.54 -8.96 -4.83
CA PRO A 109 6.75 -8.49 -4.16
C PRO A 109 7.39 -9.59 -3.29
N ILE A 110 6.60 -10.45 -2.63
CA ILE A 110 7.14 -11.59 -1.87
C ILE A 110 7.89 -12.55 -2.79
N VAL A 111 7.28 -13.00 -3.88
CA VAL A 111 7.88 -13.99 -4.78
C VAL A 111 9.11 -13.43 -5.47
N VAL A 112 9.03 -12.22 -6.03
CA VAL A 112 10.13 -11.64 -6.81
C VAL A 112 11.31 -11.28 -5.91
N ILE A 113 11.08 -10.64 -4.76
CA ILE A 113 12.16 -10.24 -3.85
C ILE A 113 12.73 -11.46 -3.11
N ALA A 114 11.96 -12.52 -2.85
CA ALA A 114 12.48 -13.74 -2.25
C ALA A 114 13.61 -14.35 -3.09
N ILE A 115 13.48 -14.31 -4.42
CA ILE A 115 14.48 -14.84 -5.36
C ILE A 115 15.66 -13.87 -5.49
N ARG A 116 16.83 -14.29 -5.02
CA ARG A 116 18.06 -13.45 -5.01
C ARG A 116 18.41 -12.85 -6.38
N ARG A 117 18.12 -13.56 -7.47
CA ARG A 117 18.40 -13.13 -8.85
C ARG A 117 17.66 -11.85 -9.26
N PHE A 118 16.48 -11.59 -8.72
CA PHE A 118 15.65 -10.45 -9.13
C PHE A 118 15.83 -9.21 -8.23
N ARG A 119 16.75 -9.24 -7.27
CA ARG A 119 17.00 -8.14 -6.32
C ARG A 119 17.86 -7.03 -6.92
N THR A 120 17.44 -6.48 -8.06
CA THR A 120 18.08 -5.31 -8.67
C THR A 120 17.37 -4.02 -8.25
N PRO A 121 18.08 -2.88 -8.18
CA PRO A 121 17.49 -1.60 -7.78
C PRO A 121 16.26 -1.20 -8.59
N THR A 122 16.28 -1.45 -9.91
CA THR A 122 15.17 -1.12 -10.82
C THR A 122 13.95 -1.99 -10.56
N ILE A 123 14.14 -3.31 -10.38
CA ILE A 123 13.03 -4.23 -10.07
C ILE A 123 12.42 -3.90 -8.71
N ILE A 124 13.25 -3.66 -7.69
CA ILE A 124 12.78 -3.34 -6.34
C ILE A 124 12.01 -2.01 -6.33
N ALA A 125 12.46 -1.00 -7.07
CA ALA A 125 11.73 0.27 -7.22
C ALA A 125 10.42 0.13 -8.01
N ALA A 126 10.40 -0.68 -9.07
CA ALA A 126 9.17 -0.95 -9.81
C ALA A 126 8.13 -1.67 -8.93
N LEU A 127 8.57 -2.67 -8.16
CA LEU A 127 7.71 -3.38 -7.21
C LEU A 127 7.22 -2.46 -6.10
N SER A 128 8.05 -1.54 -5.60
CA SER A 128 7.63 -0.62 -4.55
C SER A 128 6.53 0.32 -5.03
N LEU A 129 6.61 0.81 -6.27
CA LEU A 129 5.54 1.61 -6.87
C LEU A 129 4.23 0.80 -7.02
N LEU A 130 4.33 -0.45 -7.49
CA LEU A 130 3.18 -1.35 -7.58
C LEU A 130 2.53 -1.61 -6.21
N VAL A 131 3.34 -1.78 -5.15
CA VAL A 131 2.85 -1.93 -3.78
C VAL A 131 2.09 -0.68 -3.33
N ILE A 132 2.59 0.53 -3.60
CA ILE A 132 1.89 1.78 -3.23
C ILE A 132 0.51 1.83 -3.88
N VAL A 133 0.43 1.56 -5.19
CA VAL A 133 -0.85 1.56 -5.92
C VAL A 133 -1.78 0.47 -5.38
N ALA A 134 -1.28 -0.74 -5.17
CA ALA A 134 -2.05 -1.85 -4.63
C ALA A 134 -2.57 -1.57 -3.21
N MET A 135 -1.76 -0.91 -2.36
CA MET A 135 -2.16 -0.52 -1.00
C MET A 135 -3.22 0.59 -1.04
N TRP A 136 -3.14 1.52 -1.98
CA TRP A 136 -4.20 2.52 -2.19
C TRP A 136 -5.53 1.86 -2.60
N VAL A 137 -5.50 0.93 -3.56
CA VAL A 137 -6.68 0.14 -3.94
C VAL A 137 -7.19 -0.69 -2.76
N ARG A 138 -6.30 -1.28 -1.95
CA ARG A 138 -6.69 -2.02 -0.75
C ARG A 138 -7.41 -1.13 0.26
N ARG A 139 -6.98 0.13 0.45
CA ARG A 139 -7.70 1.09 1.31
C ARG A 139 -9.10 1.37 0.79
N TYR A 140 -9.26 1.56 -0.51
CA TYR A 140 -10.58 1.71 -1.15
C TYR A 140 -11.48 0.48 -0.88
N LEU A 141 -10.97 -0.72 -1.09
CA LEU A 141 -11.69 -1.99 -0.90
C LEU A 141 -12.05 -2.30 0.56
N THR A 142 -11.30 -1.77 1.52
CA THR A 142 -11.67 -1.89 2.93
C THR A 142 -12.79 -0.92 3.30
N VAL A 143 -12.86 0.25 2.66
CA VAL A 143 -13.81 1.30 3.05
C VAL A 143 -15.14 1.16 2.32
N VAL A 144 -15.12 1.13 0.99
CA VAL A 144 -16.34 1.25 0.17
C VAL A 144 -17.29 0.05 0.33
N PRO A 145 -16.88 -1.21 0.12
CA PRO A 145 -17.77 -2.38 0.26
C PRO A 145 -18.37 -2.52 1.67
N SER A 146 -17.59 -2.17 2.70
CA SER A 146 -18.05 -2.14 4.09
C SER A 146 -19.10 -1.04 4.34
N LEU A 147 -18.99 0.11 3.69
CA LEU A 147 -19.96 1.19 3.80
C LEU A 147 -21.24 0.91 3.00
N GLU A 148 -21.13 0.26 1.84
CA GLU A 148 -22.26 -0.18 1.00
C GLU A 148 -23.03 -1.37 1.58
N THR A 149 -22.58 -1.95 2.69
CA THR A 149 -23.22 -3.10 3.33
C THR A 149 -23.67 -2.73 4.75
N PRO A 150 -24.76 -1.96 4.90
CA PRO A 150 -25.27 -1.54 6.19
C PRO A 150 -25.85 -2.72 7.00
N LEU A 151 -25.81 -2.63 8.34
CA LEU A 151 -26.38 -3.66 9.22
C LEU A 151 -27.91 -3.71 9.14
N LEU A 152 -28.54 -2.57 8.89
CA LEU A 152 -29.99 -2.46 8.78
C LEU A 152 -30.35 -2.27 7.30
N PRO A 153 -31.45 -2.89 6.82
CA PRO A 153 -31.93 -2.65 5.47
C PRO A 153 -32.24 -1.15 5.31
N ILE A 154 -31.69 -0.53 4.26
CA ILE A 154 -31.99 0.88 3.97
C ILE A 154 -33.45 0.94 3.50
N GLN A 155 -34.27 1.67 4.24
CA GLN A 155 -35.62 2.04 3.83
C GLN A 155 -35.49 3.30 2.95
N ASP A 156 -36.15 3.30 1.79
CA ASP A 156 -36.15 4.43 0.83
C ASP A 156 -34.78 4.83 0.26
N ALA A 157 -33.90 3.87 -0.02
CA ALA A 157 -32.62 4.14 -0.69
C ALA A 157 -32.85 4.56 -2.15
N ARG A 158 -32.40 5.77 -2.53
CA ARG A 158 -32.22 6.06 -3.96
C ARG A 158 -31.10 5.16 -4.51
N PRO A 159 -31.23 4.62 -5.73
CA PRO A 159 -30.21 3.76 -6.34
C PRO A 159 -28.81 4.40 -6.36
N GLU A 160 -28.78 5.73 -6.47
CA GLU A 160 -27.58 6.59 -6.44
C GLU A 160 -26.79 6.50 -5.13
N TYR A 161 -27.42 6.15 -4.00
CA TYR A 161 -26.76 6.03 -2.69
C TYR A 161 -26.33 4.59 -2.37
N VAL A 162 -26.59 3.65 -3.27
CA VAL A 162 -26.26 2.23 -3.07
C VAL A 162 -24.83 1.93 -3.50
N HIS A 163 -24.34 2.62 -4.53
CA HIS A 163 -22.99 2.43 -5.07
C HIS A 163 -22.19 3.71 -5.03
N TYR A 164 -20.99 3.64 -4.46
CA TYR A 164 -20.07 4.76 -4.44
C TYR A 164 -19.49 5.02 -5.83
N THR A 165 -19.54 6.27 -6.27
CA THR A 165 -18.80 6.75 -7.44
C THR A 165 -18.04 8.00 -7.08
N ALA A 166 -16.74 7.99 -7.34
CA ALA A 166 -15.88 9.13 -7.01
C ALA A 166 -16.19 10.31 -7.94
N THR A 167 -16.52 11.44 -7.32
CA THR A 167 -16.71 12.73 -7.97
C THR A 167 -15.39 13.31 -8.44
N TRP A 168 -15.44 14.24 -9.40
CA TRP A 168 -14.23 14.93 -9.88
C TRP A 168 -13.52 15.70 -8.76
N VAL A 169 -14.26 16.19 -7.74
CA VAL A 169 -13.71 16.90 -6.58
C VAL A 169 -12.88 15.95 -5.72
N GLU A 170 -13.35 14.73 -5.48
CA GLU A 170 -12.60 13.71 -4.73
C GLU A 170 -11.30 13.33 -5.46
N TRP A 171 -11.35 13.18 -6.79
CA TRP A 171 -10.14 12.98 -7.59
C TRP A 171 -9.18 14.17 -7.50
N ALA A 172 -9.69 15.40 -7.54
CA ALA A 172 -8.89 16.60 -7.38
C ALA A 172 -8.20 16.66 -6.00
N LEU A 173 -8.88 16.23 -4.93
CA LEU A 173 -8.29 16.15 -3.58
C LEU A 173 -7.18 15.10 -3.49
N VAL A 174 -7.36 13.93 -4.11
CA VAL A 174 -6.31 12.89 -4.18
C VAL A 174 -5.08 13.42 -4.93
N LEU A 175 -5.30 14.08 -6.07
CA LEU A 175 -4.22 14.69 -6.86
C LEU A 175 -3.53 15.84 -6.10
N ALA A 176 -4.28 16.66 -5.37
CA ALA A 176 -3.74 17.74 -4.54
C ALA A 176 -2.85 17.18 -3.40
N GLY A 177 -3.27 16.08 -2.77
CA GLY A 177 -2.45 15.37 -1.77
C GLY A 177 -1.14 14.85 -2.36
N ALA A 178 -1.20 14.22 -3.54
CA ALA A 178 -0.01 13.75 -4.25
C ALA A 178 0.90 14.92 -4.69
N ALA A 179 0.33 16.00 -5.22
CA ALA A 179 1.07 17.19 -5.62
C ALA A 179 1.79 17.84 -4.43
N THR A 180 1.12 17.91 -3.28
CA THR A 180 1.71 18.42 -2.03
C THR A 180 2.94 17.62 -1.65
N PHE A 181 2.88 16.28 -1.73
CA PHE A 181 4.04 15.44 -1.51
C PHE A 181 5.19 15.78 -2.48
N PHE A 182 4.95 15.89 -3.79
CA PHE A 182 6.00 16.23 -4.77
C PHE A 182 6.59 17.63 -4.56
N ILE A 183 5.77 18.60 -4.12
CA ILE A 183 6.24 19.95 -3.77
C ILE A 183 7.22 19.86 -2.59
N PHE A 184 6.85 19.22 -1.48
CA PHE A 184 7.78 19.04 -0.35
C PHE A 184 9.02 18.25 -0.74
N PHE A 185 8.84 17.21 -1.55
CA PHE A 185 9.91 16.35 -2.03
C PHE A 185 10.94 17.08 -2.89
N THR A 186 10.56 18.16 -3.57
CA THR A 186 11.46 18.98 -4.40
C THR A 186 11.99 20.21 -3.67
N LEU A 187 11.20 20.78 -2.74
CA LEU A 187 11.59 21.98 -1.98
C LEU A 187 12.50 21.68 -0.80
N VAL A 188 12.19 20.66 0.01
CA VAL A 188 12.97 20.33 1.23
C VAL A 188 14.46 20.11 0.92
N PRO A 189 14.84 19.34 -0.13
CA PRO A 189 16.24 19.17 -0.56
C PRO A 189 16.95 20.44 -1.00
N LYS A 190 16.21 21.47 -1.44
CA LYS A 190 16.78 22.76 -1.82
C LYS A 190 17.01 23.66 -0.61
N LEU A 191 16.24 23.47 0.46
CA LEU A 191 16.33 24.24 1.69
C LEU A 191 17.33 23.62 2.68
N PHE A 192 17.49 22.30 2.66
CA PHE A 192 18.35 21.56 3.58
C PHE A 192 19.25 20.59 2.82
N ASN A 193 20.50 20.45 3.28
CA ASN A 193 21.42 19.43 2.74
C ASN A 193 20.87 18.04 3.05
N VAL A 194 20.49 17.28 2.02
CA VAL A 194 19.93 15.92 2.14
C VAL A 194 20.95 14.92 2.66
N ILE A 195 22.23 15.19 2.41
CA ILE A 195 23.34 14.35 2.84
C ILE A 195 24.06 15.08 3.98
N PRO A 196 24.11 14.53 5.20
CA PRO A 196 24.86 15.13 6.31
C PRO A 196 26.35 15.04 6.03
N ILE A 197 26.98 16.16 5.67
CA ILE A 197 28.41 16.25 5.34
C ILE A 197 29.29 15.87 6.55
N SER A 198 28.79 16.09 7.77
CA SER A 198 29.50 15.85 9.04
C SER A 198 29.88 14.40 9.31
N ASP A 199 29.16 13.44 8.72
CA ASP A 199 29.43 12.01 8.93
C ASP A 199 30.48 11.49 7.94
N TYR A 200 30.63 12.13 6.77
CA TYR A 200 31.64 11.75 5.77
C TYR A 200 33.05 12.21 6.15
N GLU A 201 33.19 13.38 6.79
CA GLU A 201 34.49 13.87 7.30
C GLU A 201 35.13 12.93 8.33
N LYS A 202 34.32 12.11 9.01
CA LYS A 202 34.79 11.13 10.01
C LYS A 202 35.25 9.81 9.40
N GLU A 203 34.81 9.46 8.19
CA GLU A 203 35.29 8.25 7.51
C GLU A 203 36.58 8.49 6.71
N THR A 204 36.92 9.76 6.43
CA THR A 204 38.13 10.14 5.68
C THR A 204 39.33 10.55 6.53
N ASN A 205 39.19 10.66 7.86
CA ASN A 205 40.27 10.89 8.83
C ASN A 205 40.55 9.63 9.66
#